data_AF-A0A0W1RD45-F1
#
_entry.id   AF-A0A0W1RD45-F1
#
_cell.length_a   1.000
_cell.length_b   1.000
_cell.length_c   1.000
_cell.angle_alpha   90.00
_cell.angle_beta   90.00
_cell.angle_gamma   90.00
#
_symmetry.space_group_name_H-M   'P 1'
#
loop_
_entity.id
_entity.type
_entity.pdbx_description
1 polymer ?
#
loop_
_entity_poly.entity_id
_entity_poly.type
_entity_poly.pdbx_seq_one_letter_code
_entity_poly.pdbx_strand_id
1 'polypeptide(L)'
;MLLLLLSVGLAASVGAFALDHAESVGDGGTRAALSLTASEETLRFVHRGGEPLDVRRLDLRVRVDGVALDHQPSVPFFSASGFRPGPTGPFNSAADAEWTAGETASVIVAGTNDPELTVGSSVSVDVQYDGQPLVRLSAVVR
;
A
#
# COMPACT_ATOMS: atom_id res chain seq x y z
N MET A 1 -9.72 -48.60 3.62
CA MET A 1 -9.53 -47.37 2.83
C MET A 1 -10.70 -46.44 3.16
N LEU A 2 -10.82 -45.88 4.36
CA LEU A 2 -10.14 -44.68 4.91
C LEU A 2 -10.06 -43.51 3.92
N LEU A 3 -11.17 -42.79 3.76
CA LEU A 3 -11.35 -41.37 3.40
C LEU A 3 -12.83 -41.07 3.81
N LEU A 4 -13.28 -39.98 4.41
CA LEU A 4 -12.75 -38.66 4.72
C LEU A 4 -13.81 -38.09 5.69
N LEU A 5 -13.44 -37.58 6.85
CA LEU A 5 -14.23 -36.59 7.63
C LEU A 5 -13.37 -36.20 8.83
N LEU A 6 -12.24 -35.57 8.51
CA LEU A 6 -11.37 -34.99 9.52
C LEU A 6 -11.87 -33.57 9.80
N SER A 7 -12.70 -33.48 10.84
CA SER A 7 -13.17 -32.24 11.44
C SER A 7 -12.01 -31.54 12.14
N VAL A 8 -11.45 -30.49 11.56
CA VAL A 8 -10.61 -29.50 12.24
C VAL A 8 -10.90 -28.18 11.53
N GLY A 9 -11.49 -27.15 12.12
CA GLY A 9 -11.38 -26.66 13.48
C GLY A 9 -11.10 -25.18 13.31
N LEU A 10 -12.17 -24.37 13.33
CA LEU A 10 -12.12 -22.92 13.21
C LEU A 10 -11.17 -22.37 14.29
N ALA A 11 -10.02 -21.84 13.90
CA ALA A 11 -9.12 -21.14 14.81
C ALA A 11 -9.09 -19.67 14.39
N ALA A 12 -10.06 -18.92 14.92
CA ALA A 12 -9.98 -17.47 14.99
C ALA A 12 -8.84 -17.10 15.95
N SER A 13 -7.67 -16.83 15.41
CA SER A 13 -6.58 -16.19 16.14
C SER A 13 -6.69 -14.68 15.94
N VAL A 14 -7.44 -14.00 16.81
CA VAL A 14 -7.29 -12.56 17.03
C VAL A 14 -6.03 -12.39 17.87
N GLY A 15 -4.88 -12.38 17.21
CA GLY A 15 -3.58 -12.08 17.80
C GLY A 15 -3.09 -10.76 17.21
N ALA A 16 -3.15 -9.70 17.99
CA ALA A 16 -2.55 -8.41 17.67
C ALA A 16 -1.02 -8.52 17.68
N PHE A 17 -0.46 -9.04 16.59
CA PHE A 17 0.93 -8.82 16.21
C PHE A 17 0.89 -7.92 14.98
N ALA A 18 1.48 -6.72 15.09
CA ALA A 18 1.72 -5.82 13.96
C ALA A 18 2.77 -6.45 13.05
N LEU A 19 2.35 -7.43 12.26
CA LEU A 19 3.17 -8.05 11.26
C LEU A 19 2.87 -7.33 9.94
N ASP A 20 3.84 -6.54 9.48
CA ASP A 20 3.90 -5.91 8.16
C ASP A 20 3.80 -7.04 7.12
N HIS A 21 2.56 -7.39 6.73
CA HIS A 21 2.28 -8.45 5.78
C HIS A 21 2.18 -7.83 4.39
N ALA A 22 3.24 -8.02 3.62
CA ALA A 22 3.17 -7.97 2.16
C ALA A 22 2.66 -9.32 1.67
N GLU A 23 1.42 -9.38 1.17
CA GLU A 23 0.93 -10.54 0.44
C GLU A 23 1.27 -10.37 -1.04
N SER A 24 2.11 -11.28 -1.58
CA SER A 24 2.40 -11.36 -3.01
C SER A 24 1.18 -11.94 -3.71
N VAL A 25 0.49 -11.11 -4.48
CA VAL A 25 -0.65 -11.53 -5.28
C VAL A 25 -0.19 -11.45 -6.73
N GLY A 26 0.33 -12.53 -7.33
CA GLY A 26 0.69 -12.53 -8.76
C GLY A 26 1.80 -13.50 -9.15
N ASP A 27 1.58 -14.22 -10.25
CA ASP A 27 2.57 -15.08 -10.94
C ASP A 27 3.35 -14.31 -12.04
N GLY A 28 3.16 -12.99 -12.14
CA GLY A 28 3.61 -12.15 -13.25
C GLY A 28 4.81 -11.24 -12.92
N GLY A 29 5.97 -11.59 -13.46
CA GLY A 29 7.06 -10.68 -13.85
C GLY A 29 7.87 -10.03 -12.72
N THR A 30 7.36 -8.91 -12.19
CA THR A 30 8.15 -7.97 -11.38
C THR A 30 8.22 -8.43 -9.92
N ARG A 31 9.43 -8.46 -9.37
CA ARG A 31 9.69 -8.84 -7.98
C ARG A 31 10.24 -7.67 -7.19
N ALA A 32 9.38 -6.97 -6.47
CA ALA A 32 9.74 -5.92 -5.53
C ALA A 32 9.06 -6.15 -4.18
N ALA A 33 9.81 -6.02 -3.10
CA ALA A 33 9.30 -6.04 -1.73
C ALA A 33 9.07 -4.60 -1.28
N LEU A 34 7.83 -4.28 -0.92
CA LEU A 34 7.44 -2.96 -0.42
C LEU A 34 6.91 -3.09 1.01
N SER A 35 7.01 -2.02 1.80
CA SER A 35 6.33 -1.93 3.10
C SER A 35 5.59 -0.60 3.22
N LEU A 36 4.55 -0.57 4.07
CA LEU A 36 3.71 0.60 4.33
C LEU A 36 3.72 0.96 5.81
N THR A 37 3.84 2.25 6.10
CA THR A 37 3.50 2.81 7.41
C THR A 37 2.49 3.93 7.24
N ALA A 38 1.52 4.01 8.14
CA ALA A 38 0.53 5.07 8.19
C ALA A 38 0.66 5.84 9.52
N SER A 39 0.67 7.17 9.46
CA SER A 39 0.74 8.04 10.63
C SER A 39 -0.07 9.30 10.40
N GLU A 40 -1.04 9.59 11.27
CA GLU A 40 -2.03 10.66 11.05
C GLU A 40 -2.50 10.69 9.58
N GLU A 41 -2.19 11.75 8.83
CA GLU A 41 -2.55 11.94 7.41
C GLU A 41 -1.55 11.33 6.40
N THR A 42 -0.43 10.77 6.85
CA THR A 42 0.69 10.38 5.98
C THR A 42 0.72 8.88 5.70
N LEU A 43 0.82 8.52 4.42
CA LEU A 43 1.15 7.18 3.97
C LEU A 43 2.59 7.17 3.45
N ARG A 44 3.45 6.38 4.08
CA ARG A 44 4.86 6.23 3.72
C ARG A 44 5.12 4.82 3.24
N PHE A 45 5.72 4.72 2.06
CA PHE A 45 6.06 3.49 1.39
C PHE A 45 7.58 3.37 1.29
N VAL A 46 8.10 2.17 1.51
CA VAL A 46 9.55 1.89 1.41
C VAL A 46 9.77 0.73 0.45
N HIS A 47 10.67 0.90 -0.51
CA HIS A 47 11.13 -0.19 -1.36
C HIS A 47 12.19 -0.98 -0.58
N ARG A 48 11.83 -2.15 -0.08
CA ARG A 48 12.70 -2.97 0.77
C ARG A 48 13.76 -3.73 -0.03
N GLY A 49 13.47 -4.08 -1.27
CA GLY A 49 14.38 -4.85 -2.12
C GLY A 49 13.69 -5.37 -3.38
N GLY A 50 14.47 -5.91 -4.31
CA GLY A 50 13.97 -6.40 -5.58
C GLY A 50 14.30 -5.48 -6.75
N GLU A 51 13.58 -5.66 -7.86
CA GLU A 51 13.74 -4.89 -9.09
C GLU A 51 13.30 -3.43 -8.91
N PRO A 52 14.02 -2.46 -9.49
CA PRO A 52 13.56 -1.07 -9.54
C PRO A 52 12.16 -0.94 -10.14
N LEU A 53 11.36 -0.03 -9.60
CA LEU A 53 10.02 0.26 -10.07
C LEU A 53 9.95 1.65 -10.69
N ASP A 54 9.45 1.77 -11.91
CA ASP A 54 9.05 3.05 -12.47
C ASP A 54 7.67 3.43 -11.91
N VAL A 55 7.60 4.44 -11.04
CA VAL A 55 6.33 4.76 -10.36
C VAL A 55 5.22 5.23 -11.31
N ARG A 56 5.56 5.64 -12.53
CA ARG A 56 4.57 6.01 -13.57
C ARG A 56 3.75 4.81 -14.05
N ARG A 57 4.19 3.60 -13.73
CA ARG A 57 3.52 2.33 -14.06
C ARG A 57 2.77 1.74 -12.86
N LEU A 58 2.79 2.43 -11.70
CA LEU A 58 2.06 2.00 -10.52
C LEU A 58 0.61 2.48 -10.55
N ASP A 59 -0.32 1.60 -10.22
CA ASP A 59 -1.67 1.96 -9.78
C ASP A 59 -1.79 1.62 -8.30
N LEU A 60 -2.18 2.61 -7.50
CA LEU A 60 -2.35 2.49 -6.06
C LEU A 60 -3.84 2.58 -5.72
N ARG A 61 -4.35 1.59 -4.99
CA ARG A 61 -5.72 1.61 -4.45
C ARG A 61 -5.70 1.55 -2.93
N VAL A 62 -5.88 2.71 -2.32
CA VAL A 62 -5.94 2.93 -0.88
C VAL A 62 -7.36 2.72 -0.37
N ARG A 63 -7.47 1.95 0.71
CA ARG A 63 -8.69 1.80 1.51
C ARG A 63 -8.39 2.04 2.98
N VAL A 64 -9.30 2.71 3.67
CA VAL A 64 -9.30 2.89 5.13
C VAL A 64 -10.50 2.13 5.68
N ASP A 65 -10.27 1.24 6.63
CA ASP A 65 -11.27 0.34 7.22
C ASP A 65 -12.12 -0.41 6.17
N GLY A 66 -11.46 -0.76 5.04
CA GLY A 66 -12.07 -1.46 3.91
C GLY A 66 -12.84 -0.57 2.92
N VAL A 67 -12.98 0.72 3.20
CA VAL A 67 -13.63 1.70 2.32
C VAL A 67 -12.58 2.40 1.45
N ALA A 68 -12.78 2.41 0.14
CA ALA A 68 -11.85 3.09 -0.78
C ALA A 68 -11.90 4.60 -0.59
N LEU A 69 -10.73 5.25 -0.66
CA LEU A 69 -10.68 6.71 -0.77
C LEU A 69 -11.43 7.17 -2.02
N ASP A 70 -12.20 8.24 -1.90
CA ASP A 70 -12.88 8.93 -3.01
C ASP A 70 -11.89 9.39 -4.09
N HIS A 71 -10.71 9.85 -3.64
CA HIS A 71 -9.61 10.21 -4.53
C HIS A 71 -8.41 9.31 -4.29
N GLN A 72 -8.03 8.57 -5.32
CA GLN A 72 -6.87 7.66 -5.32
C GLN A 72 -5.61 8.39 -5.80
N PRO A 73 -4.44 8.09 -5.25
CA PRO A 73 -3.21 8.77 -5.64
C PRO A 73 -2.76 8.28 -7.03
N SER A 74 -2.81 9.17 -8.01
CA SER A 74 -2.25 8.93 -9.35
C SER A 74 -0.78 9.36 -9.34
N VAL A 75 0.11 8.46 -8.91
CA VAL A 75 1.55 8.74 -8.81
C VAL A 75 2.26 8.61 -10.17
N PRO A 76 3.29 9.42 -10.43
CA PRO A 76 3.75 10.55 -9.62
C PRO A 76 2.88 11.81 -9.83
N PHE A 77 2.84 12.70 -8.83
CA PHE A 77 2.14 13.99 -8.94
C PHE A 77 2.87 15.09 -8.15
N PHE A 78 2.54 16.35 -8.44
CA PHE A 78 2.91 17.48 -7.57
C PHE A 78 1.72 17.92 -6.70
N SER A 79 0.52 17.98 -7.29
CA SER A 79 -0.74 18.21 -6.58
C SER A 79 -1.82 17.33 -7.19
N ALA A 80 -2.68 16.78 -6.34
CA ALA A 80 -3.80 15.92 -6.73
C ALA A 80 -4.97 16.16 -5.77
N SER A 81 -6.21 16.06 -6.27
CA SER A 81 -7.41 16.15 -5.43
C SER A 81 -7.38 15.11 -4.32
N GLY A 82 -7.78 15.50 -3.11
CA GLY A 82 -7.75 14.61 -1.94
C GLY A 82 -6.36 14.38 -1.32
N PHE A 83 -5.32 15.06 -1.81
CA PHE A 83 -3.95 14.97 -1.27
C PHE A 83 -3.36 16.36 -1.05
N ARG A 84 -2.50 16.50 -0.02
CA ARG A 84 -1.69 17.71 0.12
C ARG A 84 -0.66 17.76 -1.03
N PRO A 85 -0.39 18.94 -1.60
CA PRO A 85 0.68 19.10 -2.59
C PRO A 85 2.05 18.70 -2.04
N GLY A 86 2.94 18.32 -2.94
CA GLY A 86 4.33 17.97 -2.63
C GLY A 86 4.48 16.62 -1.94
N PRO A 87 4.08 15.50 -2.58
CA PRO A 87 4.52 14.18 -2.11
C PRO A 87 6.06 14.11 -2.13
N THR A 88 6.64 13.11 -1.45
CA THR A 88 8.11 12.98 -1.34
C THR A 88 8.63 11.73 -2.04
N GLY A 89 9.94 11.75 -2.34
CA GLY A 89 10.61 10.68 -3.07
C GLY A 89 10.04 10.52 -4.48
N PRO A 90 10.07 9.29 -5.04
CA PRO A 90 9.65 9.05 -6.41
C PRO A 90 8.18 9.39 -6.72
N PHE A 91 7.31 9.50 -5.71
CA PHE A 91 5.92 9.93 -5.92
C PHE A 91 5.78 11.42 -6.27
N ASN A 92 6.83 12.23 -6.08
CA ASN A 92 6.87 13.60 -6.56
C ASN A 92 7.21 13.66 -8.05
N SER A 93 6.33 14.25 -8.86
CA SER A 93 6.57 14.40 -10.30
C SER A 93 7.77 15.28 -10.67
N ALA A 94 8.32 16.03 -9.70
CA ALA A 94 9.56 16.79 -9.87
C ALA A 94 10.83 16.01 -9.45
N ALA A 95 10.69 14.80 -8.92
CA ALA A 95 11.79 13.91 -8.54
C ALA A 95 12.05 12.84 -9.62
N ASP A 96 13.08 12.02 -9.41
CA ASP A 96 13.30 10.82 -10.21
C ASP A 96 12.14 9.83 -9.98
N ALA A 97 11.60 9.29 -11.06
CA ALA A 97 10.47 8.35 -11.02
C ALA A 97 10.91 6.90 -10.83
N GLU A 98 12.21 6.60 -10.95
CA GLU A 98 12.73 5.28 -10.60
C GLU A 98 12.77 5.14 -9.07
N TRP A 99 12.18 4.06 -8.56
CA TRP A 99 12.13 3.76 -7.14
C TRP A 99 12.91 2.47 -6.85
N THR A 100 13.98 2.60 -6.07
CA THR A 100 14.96 1.55 -5.82
C THR A 100 15.04 1.17 -4.34
N ALA A 101 15.70 0.04 -4.05
CA ALA A 101 15.80 -0.48 -2.70
C ALA A 101 16.45 0.50 -1.70
N GLY A 102 15.80 0.71 -0.56
CA GLY A 102 16.19 1.66 0.48
C GLY A 102 15.50 3.01 0.36
N GLU A 103 14.93 3.33 -0.80
CA GLU A 103 14.26 4.62 -1.02
C GLU A 103 12.84 4.61 -0.47
N THR A 104 12.37 5.82 -0.15
CA THR A 104 11.07 6.06 0.47
C THR A 104 10.26 7.02 -0.37
N ALA A 105 8.98 6.71 -0.56
CA ALA A 105 7.99 7.59 -1.16
C ALA A 105 6.88 7.88 -0.17
N SER A 106 6.26 9.06 -0.21
CA SER A 106 5.12 9.37 0.66
C SER A 106 4.10 10.29 0.03
N VAL A 107 2.84 10.08 0.42
CA VAL A 107 1.73 11.01 0.18
C VAL A 107 1.11 11.44 1.50
N ILE A 108 0.46 12.59 1.51
CA ILE A 108 -0.34 13.07 2.64
C ILE A 108 -1.79 13.18 2.16
N VAL A 109 -2.69 12.40 2.75
CA VAL A 109 -4.12 12.42 2.48
C VAL A 109 -4.70 13.70 3.09
N ALA A 110 -5.34 14.53 2.29
CA ALA A 110 -5.99 15.72 2.82
C ALA A 110 -7.35 15.36 3.44
N GLY A 111 -7.79 16.05 4.49
CA GLY A 111 -9.17 15.93 5.02
C GLY A 111 -10.29 16.34 4.07
N THR A 112 -9.97 16.71 2.82
CA THR A 112 -10.97 16.84 1.73
C THR A 112 -11.15 15.54 0.96
N ASN A 113 -10.50 14.46 1.38
CA ASN A 113 -10.72 13.10 0.91
C ASN A 113 -11.55 12.34 1.95
N ASP A 114 -12.28 11.32 1.52
CA ASP A 114 -13.07 10.48 2.41
C ASP A 114 -12.82 9.01 2.05
N PRO A 115 -12.70 8.11 3.04
CA PRO A 115 -12.56 8.37 4.49
C PRO A 115 -11.25 9.08 4.88
N GLU A 116 -11.29 9.84 5.97
CA GLU A 116 -10.09 10.41 6.60
C GLU A 116 -9.22 9.33 7.28
N LEU A 117 -7.91 9.57 7.36
CA LEU A 117 -7.02 8.73 8.15
C LEU A 117 -7.13 9.07 9.64
N THR A 118 -7.70 8.17 10.42
CA THR A 118 -7.84 8.32 11.87
C THR A 118 -6.95 7.32 12.60
N VAL A 119 -6.32 7.73 13.71
CA VAL A 119 -5.50 6.83 14.55
C VAL A 119 -6.31 5.59 14.93
N GLY A 120 -5.71 4.41 14.73
CA GLY A 120 -6.34 3.12 14.96
C GLY A 120 -7.07 2.52 13.75
N SER A 121 -7.35 3.29 12.70
CA SER A 121 -7.90 2.76 11.45
C SER A 121 -6.91 1.85 10.74
N SER A 122 -7.44 0.82 10.08
CA SER A 122 -6.68 -0.06 9.19
C SER A 122 -6.58 0.55 7.81
N VAL A 123 -5.38 0.67 7.27
CA VAL A 123 -5.13 1.10 5.89
C VAL A 123 -4.62 -0.09 5.10
N SER A 124 -5.23 -0.33 3.94
CA SER A 124 -4.73 -1.27 2.96
C SER A 124 -4.46 -0.57 1.64
N VAL A 125 -3.40 -0.97 0.95
CA VAL A 125 -3.05 -0.46 -0.38
C VAL A 125 -2.81 -1.64 -1.30
N ASP A 126 -3.68 -1.81 -2.30
CA ASP A 126 -3.35 -2.67 -3.43
C ASP A 126 -2.37 -1.91 -4.34
N VAL A 127 -1.23 -2.52 -4.61
CA VAL A 127 -0.21 -2.00 -5.53
C VAL A 127 -0.24 -2.86 -6.77
N GLN A 128 -0.44 -2.24 -7.92
CA GLN A 128 -0.31 -2.88 -9.23
C GLN A 128 0.83 -2.23 -9.99
N TYR A 129 1.50 -3.01 -10.83
CA TYR A 129 2.56 -2.56 -11.73
C TYR A 129 2.25 -3.05 -13.15
N ASP A 130 2.19 -2.13 -14.12
CA ASP A 130 1.80 -2.43 -15.51
C ASP A 130 0.46 -3.20 -15.61
N GLY A 131 -0.50 -2.82 -14.74
CA GLY A 131 -1.83 -3.44 -14.66
C GLY A 131 -1.84 -4.86 -14.10
N GLN A 132 -0.72 -5.36 -13.59
CA GLN A 132 -0.63 -6.64 -12.88
C GLN A 132 -0.54 -6.39 -11.37
N PRO A 133 -1.25 -7.17 -10.55
CA PRO A 133 -1.07 -7.13 -9.11
C PRO A 133 0.39 -7.41 -8.71
N LEU A 134 0.96 -6.53 -7.89
CA LEU A 134 2.32 -6.65 -7.36
C LEU A 134 2.29 -7.11 -5.90
N VAL A 135 1.64 -6.33 -5.04
CA VAL A 135 1.58 -6.60 -3.60
C VAL A 135 0.36 -5.91 -2.98
N ARG A 136 -0.22 -6.52 -1.96
CA ARG A 136 -1.12 -5.82 -1.02
C ARG A 136 -0.36 -5.47 0.24
N LEU A 137 -0.38 -4.19 0.61
CA LEU A 137 0.23 -3.67 1.83
C LEU A 137 -0.86 -3.35 2.85
N SER A 138 -0.57 -3.51 4.14
CA SER A 138 -1.48 -3.11 5.22
C SER A 138 -0.73 -2.48 6.39
N ALA A 139 -1.33 -1.48 7.02
CA ALA A 139 -0.81 -0.80 8.20
C ALA A 139 -1.96 -0.30 9.09
N VAL A 140 -1.66 -0.01 10.36
CA VAL A 140 -2.58 0.71 11.26
C VAL A 140 -2.08 2.14 11.41
N VAL A 141 -2.97 3.11 11.31
CA VAL A 141 -2.65 4.53 11.51
C VAL A 141 -2.22 4.75 12.96
N ARG A 142 -1.05 5.36 13.15
CA ARG A 142 -0.51 5.75 14.46
C ARG A 142 -0.49 7.25 14.67
#